data_AF-A0A1F5MIL3-F1
#
_entry.id   AF-A0A1F5MIL3-F1
#
_cell.length_a   1.000
_cell.length_b   1.000
_cell.length_c   1.000
_cell.angle_alpha   90.00
_cell.angle_beta   90.00
_cell.angle_gamma   90.00
#
_symmetry.space_group_name_H-M   'P 1'
#
loop_
_entity.id
_entity.type
_entity.pdbx_description
1 polymer ?
#
loop_
_entity_poly.entity_id
_entity_poly.type
_entity_poly.pdbx_seq_one_letter_code
_entity_poly.pdbx_strand_id
1 'polypeptide(L)'
;MKYLRLVVLIIVISFLLNQPKAEAQPRVKFAAANEVVENKSGEITQTVEKRELDDRAKILQAYLSQHNAPLQYHAQDFVDAADEYNLDWKFVAAVSGVESTFGKHVPGGTDPEFSSFNGWGWGVYGTQALYFDSWRDGIFTVSKGLRENYFDKGLTEPYAINKKYAASPHWGKNVTFFLSEIEKFEAEYQAKNSP
;
A
#
# COMPACT_ATOMS: atom_id res chain seq x y z
N MET A 1 42.51 -17.11 32.78
CA MET A 1 41.22 -16.64 32.23
C MET A 1 41.25 -15.27 31.52
N LYS A 2 42.32 -14.45 31.59
CA LYS A 2 42.40 -13.18 30.85
C LYS A 2 42.70 -13.36 29.34
N TYR A 3 43.49 -14.37 28.99
CA TYR A 3 43.87 -14.64 27.59
C TYR A 3 42.72 -15.21 26.73
N LEU A 4 41.77 -15.95 27.32
CA LEU A 4 40.61 -16.48 26.60
C LEU A 4 39.66 -15.37 26.12
N ARG A 5 39.50 -14.29 26.90
CA ARG A 5 38.70 -13.12 26.51
C ARG A 5 39.35 -12.31 25.38
N LEU A 6 40.69 -12.26 25.34
CA LEU A 6 41.42 -11.54 24.29
C LEU A 6 41.39 -12.31 22.95
N VAL A 7 41.51 -13.64 22.98
CA VAL A 7 41.43 -14.47 21.77
C VAL A 7 40.02 -14.47 21.16
N VAL A 8 38.97 -14.52 21.99
CA VAL A 8 37.57 -14.41 21.52
C VAL A 8 37.30 -13.03 20.92
N LEU A 9 37.85 -11.95 21.49
CA LEU A 9 37.67 -10.59 20.97
C LEU A 9 38.30 -10.41 19.58
N ILE A 10 39.49 -10.99 19.34
CA ILE A 10 40.17 -10.91 18.05
C ILE A 10 39.41 -11.70 16.97
N ILE A 11 38.88 -12.89 17.30
CA ILE A 11 38.12 -13.72 16.35
C ILE A 11 36.80 -13.03 15.95
N VAL A 12 36.11 -12.38 16.90
CA VAL A 12 34.86 -11.65 16.61
C VAL A 12 35.11 -10.40 15.75
N ILE A 13 36.21 -9.67 15.98
CA ILE A 13 36.58 -8.50 15.17
C ILE A 13 36.99 -8.92 13.75
N SER A 14 37.74 -10.02 13.58
CA SER A 14 38.06 -10.57 12.25
C SER A 14 36.83 -11.07 11.50
N PHE A 15 35.80 -11.56 12.20
CA PHE A 15 34.52 -11.93 11.58
C PHE A 15 33.70 -10.70 11.15
N LEU A 16 33.69 -9.63 11.95
CA LEU A 16 32.97 -8.38 11.62
C LEU A 16 33.62 -7.61 10.46
N LEU A 17 34.93 -7.70 10.27
CA LEU A 17 35.66 -7.05 9.18
C LEU A 17 35.64 -7.84 7.86
N ASN A 18 35.20 -9.10 7.89
CA ASN A 18 35.13 -9.98 6.72
C ASN A 18 33.69 -10.37 6.36
N GLN A 19 32.73 -9.49 6.66
CA GLN A 19 31.38 -9.61 6.12
C GLN A 19 31.44 -9.25 4.62
N PRO A 20 30.93 -10.09 3.71
CA PRO A 20 30.78 -9.68 2.32
C PRO A 20 29.93 -8.40 2.30
N LYS A 21 30.44 -7.38 1.63
CA LYS A 21 29.69 -6.14 1.39
C LYS A 21 28.41 -6.58 0.70
N ALA A 22 27.25 -6.33 1.32
CA ALA A 22 25.96 -6.66 0.71
C ALA A 22 25.86 -5.88 -0.60
N GLU A 23 26.15 -6.55 -1.71
CA GLU A 23 25.88 -6.03 -3.04
C GLU A 23 24.36 -5.94 -3.15
N ALA A 24 23.87 -4.75 -3.45
CA ALA A 24 22.48 -4.55 -3.77
C ALA A 24 22.14 -5.50 -4.94
N GLN A 25 21.31 -6.51 -4.66
CA GLN A 25 20.70 -7.34 -5.69
C GLN A 25 20.05 -6.40 -6.71
N PRO A 26 20.22 -6.60 -8.03
CA PRO A 26 19.57 -5.76 -9.00
C PRO A 26 18.06 -5.82 -8.74
N ARG A 27 17.48 -4.67 -8.35
CA ARG A 27 16.02 -4.54 -8.24
C ARG A 27 15.44 -4.89 -9.60
N VAL A 28 14.76 -6.03 -9.69
CA VAL A 28 13.98 -6.37 -10.87
C VAL A 28 12.92 -5.28 -10.96
N LYS A 29 13.06 -4.37 -11.93
CA LYS A 29 11.97 -3.48 -12.29
C LYS A 29 10.86 -4.39 -12.81
N PHE A 30 9.76 -4.50 -12.08
CA PHE A 30 8.52 -4.97 -12.67
C PHE A 30 8.06 -3.88 -13.63
N ALA A 31 8.66 -3.86 -14.82
CA ALA A 31 8.04 -3.20 -15.94
C ALA A 31 6.71 -3.92 -16.16
N ALA A 32 5.61 -3.17 -16.18
CA ALA A 32 4.40 -3.65 -16.83
C ALA A 32 4.84 -4.23 -18.19
N ALA A 33 4.45 -5.47 -18.47
CA ALA A 33 4.85 -6.16 -19.68
C ALA A 33 4.31 -5.41 -20.90
N ASN A 34 5.11 -4.51 -21.46
CA ASN A 34 4.88 -3.97 -22.78
C ASN A 34 5.48 -4.98 -23.76
N GLU A 35 4.62 -5.72 -24.44
CA GLU A 35 5.03 -6.58 -25.55
C GLU A 35 5.53 -5.66 -26.69
N VAL A 36 6.83 -5.74 -27.01
CA VAL A 36 7.41 -5.00 -28.12
C VAL A 36 7.15 -5.78 -29.39
N VAL A 37 6.11 -5.41 -30.15
CA VAL A 37 5.91 -5.91 -31.51
C VAL A 37 6.70 -5.01 -32.47
N GLU A 38 7.80 -5.54 -33.01
CA GLU A 38 8.67 -4.85 -33.95
C GLU A 38 8.01 -4.79 -35.34
N ASN A 39 7.47 -3.62 -35.72
CA ASN A 39 7.07 -3.34 -37.10
C ASN A 39 8.26 -2.78 -37.90
N LYS A 40 8.50 -3.35 -39.09
CA LYS A 40 9.67 -3.10 -39.96
C LYS A 40 9.75 -1.70 -40.62
N SER A 41 9.31 -0.64 -39.94
CA SER A 41 9.32 0.73 -40.47
C SER A 41 9.97 1.77 -39.54
N GLY A 42 10.47 1.39 -38.37
CA GLY A 42 11.20 2.32 -37.49
C GLY A 42 10.32 3.40 -36.84
N GLU A 43 9.00 3.32 -37.01
CA GLU A 43 8.04 4.08 -36.21
C GLU A 43 7.70 3.28 -34.96
N ILE A 44 8.18 3.74 -33.80
CA ILE A 44 7.75 3.23 -32.50
C ILE A 44 6.31 3.71 -32.28
N THR A 45 5.34 2.96 -32.80
CA THR A 45 3.94 3.10 -32.39
C THR A 45 3.78 2.27 -31.11
N GLN A 46 3.91 2.89 -29.94
CA GLN A 46 3.47 2.25 -28.70
C GLN A 46 1.95 2.17 -28.75
N THR A 47 1.41 1.01 -29.12
CA THR A 47 0.01 0.69 -28.86
C THR A 47 -0.10 0.50 -27.35
N VAL A 48 -0.40 1.59 -26.63
CA VAL A 48 -0.86 1.49 -25.24
C VAL A 48 -2.24 0.87 -25.32
N GLU A 49 -2.32 -0.45 -25.13
CA GLU A 49 -3.60 -1.08 -24.89
C GLU A 49 -4.20 -0.43 -23.64
N LYS A 50 -5.26 0.34 -23.83
CA LYS A 50 -6.02 0.95 -22.75
C LYS A 50 -6.66 -0.20 -21.98
N ARG A 51 -5.98 -0.69 -20.94
CA ARG A 51 -6.58 -1.63 -20.00
C ARG A 51 -7.78 -0.95 -19.38
N GLU A 52 -8.96 -1.49 -19.66
CA GLU A 52 -10.18 -1.04 -19.03
C GLU A 52 -10.09 -1.30 -17.51
N LEU A 53 -10.47 -0.30 -16.72
CA LEU A 53 -10.47 -0.42 -15.27
C LEU A 53 -11.48 -1.48 -14.83
N ASP A 54 -11.17 -2.19 -13.76
CA ASP A 54 -12.14 -3.00 -13.03
C ASP A 54 -13.32 -2.13 -12.58
N ASP A 55 -14.54 -2.65 -12.62
CA ASP A 55 -15.73 -1.88 -12.23
C ASP A 55 -15.66 -1.42 -10.76
N ARG A 56 -15.07 -2.23 -9.87
CA ARG A 56 -14.77 -1.84 -8.48
C ARG A 56 -13.81 -0.65 -8.44
N ALA A 57 -12.80 -0.65 -9.31
CA ALA A 57 -11.83 0.44 -9.40
C ALA A 57 -12.48 1.73 -9.93
N LYS A 58 -13.42 1.64 -10.88
CA LYS A 58 -14.21 2.79 -11.36
C LYS A 58 -15.04 3.40 -10.23
N ILE A 59 -15.71 2.56 -9.45
CA ILE A 59 -16.51 2.98 -8.28
C ILE A 59 -15.60 3.65 -7.24
N LEU A 60 -14.48 3.01 -6.87
CA LEU A 60 -13.56 3.55 -5.88
C LEU A 60 -12.94 4.87 -6.34
N GLN A 61 -12.53 4.96 -7.60
CA GLN A 61 -12.01 6.19 -8.20
C GLN A 61 -13.02 7.31 -8.10
N ALA A 62 -14.29 7.06 -8.47
CA ALA A 62 -15.34 8.06 -8.40
C ALA A 62 -15.61 8.53 -6.97
N TYR A 63 -15.65 7.61 -6.01
CA TYR A 63 -15.79 7.94 -4.59
C TYR A 63 -14.64 8.81 -4.09
N LEU A 64 -13.39 8.37 -4.29
CA LEU A 64 -12.19 9.10 -3.88
C LEU A 64 -12.09 10.48 -4.55
N SER A 65 -12.60 10.61 -5.79
CA SER A 65 -12.66 11.88 -6.51
C SER A 65 -13.60 12.89 -5.86
N GLN A 66 -14.74 12.46 -5.30
CA GLN A 66 -15.63 13.35 -4.53
C GLN A 66 -14.94 13.94 -3.31
N HIS A 67 -13.96 13.22 -2.77
CA HIS A 67 -13.13 13.69 -1.69
C HIS A 67 -11.92 14.51 -2.16
N ASN A 68 -11.66 14.69 -3.46
CA ASN A 68 -10.41 15.26 -3.97
C ASN A 68 -9.17 14.55 -3.40
N ALA A 69 -9.24 13.22 -3.29
CA ALA A 69 -8.17 12.41 -2.71
C ALA A 69 -7.07 12.11 -3.74
N PRO A 70 -5.78 12.27 -3.40
CA PRO A 70 -4.67 11.85 -4.27
C PRO A 70 -4.75 10.38 -4.69
N LEU A 71 -5.28 9.53 -3.79
CA LEU A 71 -5.46 8.10 -4.02
C LEU A 71 -6.49 7.75 -5.12
N GLN A 72 -7.26 8.72 -5.63
CA GLN A 72 -8.21 8.48 -6.74
C GLN A 72 -7.52 7.95 -8.00
N TYR A 73 -6.24 8.30 -8.22
CA TYR A 73 -5.45 7.84 -9.36
C TYR A 73 -4.90 6.43 -9.20
N HIS A 74 -5.08 5.83 -8.02
CA HIS A 74 -4.57 4.51 -7.64
C HIS A 74 -5.68 3.51 -7.33
N ALA A 75 -6.92 3.79 -7.74
CA ALA A 75 -8.08 2.93 -7.46
C ALA A 75 -7.90 1.48 -7.97
N GLN A 76 -7.27 1.30 -9.14
CA GLN A 76 -6.95 -0.04 -9.64
C GLN A 76 -5.93 -0.77 -8.76
N ASP A 77 -4.96 -0.05 -8.19
CA ASP A 77 -3.95 -0.64 -7.29
C ASP A 77 -4.60 -1.22 -6.02
N PHE A 78 -5.64 -0.56 -5.49
CA PHE A 78 -6.41 -1.09 -4.35
C PHE A 78 -7.11 -2.40 -4.68
N VAL A 79 -7.74 -2.46 -5.84
CA VAL A 79 -8.45 -3.66 -6.29
C VAL A 79 -7.47 -4.80 -6.55
N ASP A 80 -6.38 -4.52 -7.28
CA ASP A 80 -5.33 -5.51 -7.56
C ASP A 80 -4.75 -6.08 -6.25
N ALA A 81 -4.43 -5.22 -5.28
CA ALA A 81 -3.87 -5.66 -4.00
C ALA A 81 -4.91 -6.43 -3.15
N ALA A 82 -6.18 -6.02 -3.18
CA ALA A 82 -7.22 -6.72 -2.45
C ALA A 82 -7.44 -8.14 -3.01
N ASP A 83 -7.39 -8.31 -4.33
CA ASP A 83 -7.47 -9.62 -4.96
C ASP A 83 -6.24 -10.47 -4.64
N GLU A 84 -5.03 -9.90 -4.70
CA GLU A 84 -3.78 -10.60 -4.38
C GLU A 84 -3.75 -11.10 -2.92
N TYR A 85 -4.22 -10.27 -1.99
CA TYR A 85 -4.15 -10.56 -0.56
C TYR A 85 -5.47 -11.06 0.05
N ASN A 86 -6.48 -11.34 -0.78
CA ASN A 86 -7.81 -11.81 -0.39
C ASN A 86 -8.43 -10.96 0.72
N LEU A 87 -8.62 -9.68 0.42
CA LEU A 87 -9.24 -8.66 1.26
C LEU A 87 -10.48 -8.09 0.58
N ASP A 88 -11.37 -7.45 1.36
CA ASP A 88 -12.37 -6.56 0.77
C ASP A 88 -11.65 -5.37 0.11
N TRP A 89 -11.94 -5.13 -1.17
CA TRP A 89 -11.34 -4.05 -1.97
C TRP A 89 -11.60 -2.65 -1.41
N LYS A 90 -12.60 -2.49 -0.55
CA LYS A 90 -12.92 -1.23 0.14
C LYS A 90 -12.07 -1.01 1.39
N PHE A 91 -11.55 -2.08 1.99
CA PHE A 91 -10.98 -2.04 3.34
C PHE A 91 -9.74 -1.17 3.44
N VAL A 92 -8.75 -1.38 2.56
CA VAL A 92 -7.48 -0.64 2.61
C VAL A 92 -7.69 0.83 2.26
N ALA A 93 -8.65 1.13 1.38
CA ALA A 93 -9.07 2.50 1.11
C ALA A 93 -9.74 3.15 2.34
N ALA A 94 -10.66 2.45 3.01
CA ALA A 94 -11.32 2.93 4.22
C ALA A 94 -10.33 3.23 5.36
N VAL A 95 -9.31 2.39 5.55
CA VAL A 95 -8.22 2.66 6.52
C VAL A 95 -7.51 3.97 6.18
N SER A 96 -7.18 4.23 4.91
CA SER A 96 -6.56 5.51 4.51
C SER A 96 -7.47 6.73 4.75
N GLY A 97 -8.79 6.55 4.67
CA GLY A 97 -9.76 7.58 5.03
C GLY A 97 -9.61 8.04 6.48
N VAL A 98 -9.41 7.09 7.40
CA VAL A 98 -9.18 7.36 8.83
C VAL A 98 -7.82 8.02 9.07
N GLU A 99 -6.78 7.47 8.46
CA GLU A 99 -5.40 7.80 8.82
C GLU A 99 -4.89 9.08 8.17
N SER A 100 -5.33 9.37 6.94
CA SER A 100 -4.77 10.46 6.13
C SER A 100 -5.80 11.24 5.34
N THR A 101 -7.11 11.01 5.58
CA THR A 101 -8.17 11.53 4.70
C THR A 101 -7.92 11.14 3.24
N PHE A 102 -7.68 9.86 3.02
CA PHE A 102 -7.38 9.28 1.71
C PHE A 102 -6.11 9.84 1.05
N GLY A 103 -5.03 9.96 1.82
CA GLY A 103 -3.71 10.36 1.34
C GLY A 103 -3.48 11.87 1.31
N LYS A 104 -4.43 12.69 1.75
CA LYS A 104 -4.27 14.15 1.81
C LYS A 104 -3.29 14.61 2.89
N HIS A 105 -3.23 13.88 3.99
CA HIS A 105 -2.41 14.21 5.15
C HIS A 105 -1.47 13.05 5.45
N VAL A 106 -0.25 13.10 4.91
CA VAL A 106 0.77 12.07 5.13
C VAL A 106 2.05 12.67 5.70
N PRO A 107 2.89 11.88 6.40
CA PRO A 107 4.23 12.32 6.75
C PRO A 107 5.00 12.75 5.50
N GLY A 108 5.76 13.84 5.58
CA GLY A 108 6.62 14.26 4.47
C GLY A 108 5.91 14.87 3.25
N GLY A 109 4.66 15.34 3.38
CA GLY A 109 4.10 16.30 2.41
C GLY A 109 2.59 16.23 2.18
N THR A 110 2.13 17.12 1.31
CA THR A 110 0.75 17.26 0.83
C THR A 110 0.77 17.43 -0.67
N ASP A 111 -0.37 17.19 -1.32
CA ASP A 111 -0.53 17.38 -2.78
C ASP A 111 0.06 18.73 -3.25
N PRO A 112 0.90 18.74 -4.31
CA PRO A 112 1.36 17.62 -5.16
C PRO A 112 2.63 16.90 -4.70
N GLU A 113 3.25 17.34 -3.61
CA GLU A 113 4.54 16.81 -3.17
C GLU A 113 4.36 15.78 -2.05
N PHE A 114 4.49 14.50 -2.39
CA PHE A 114 4.49 13.39 -1.43
C PHE A 114 5.86 12.74 -1.38
N SER A 115 6.45 12.64 -0.18
CA SER A 115 7.71 11.92 0.00
C SER A 115 7.57 10.59 0.75
N SER A 116 6.53 10.38 1.55
CA SER A 116 6.34 9.10 2.26
C SER A 116 5.38 8.14 1.58
N PHE A 117 4.39 8.65 0.84
CA PHE A 117 3.28 7.86 0.31
C PHE A 117 2.57 6.98 1.37
N ASN A 118 2.72 7.30 2.67
CA ASN A 118 2.18 6.49 3.76
C ASN A 118 0.82 7.00 4.22
N GLY A 119 -0.21 6.59 3.48
CA GLY A 119 -1.60 6.97 3.73
C GLY A 119 -2.26 6.24 4.92
N TRP A 120 -1.57 5.31 5.57
CA TRP A 120 -2.17 4.39 6.55
C TRP A 120 -1.55 4.45 7.94
N GLY A 121 -0.60 5.36 8.17
CA GLY A 121 0.16 5.40 9.44
C GLY A 121 0.94 4.11 9.69
N TRP A 122 1.29 3.37 8.64
CA TRP A 122 1.88 2.02 8.78
C TRP A 122 3.34 2.09 9.23
N GLY A 123 3.71 1.25 10.19
CA GLY A 123 5.08 1.17 10.73
C GLY A 123 5.58 2.47 11.38
N VAL A 124 4.68 3.26 11.96
CA VAL A 124 5.04 4.47 12.70
C VAL A 124 5.46 4.11 14.13
N TYR A 125 6.70 4.45 14.50
CA TYR A 125 7.26 4.26 15.84
C TYR A 125 7.89 5.57 16.33
N GLY A 126 7.28 6.20 17.34
CA GLY A 126 7.74 7.50 17.85
C GLY A 126 7.66 8.57 16.76
N THR A 127 8.81 9.13 16.37
CA THR A 127 8.92 10.15 15.31
C THR A 127 9.28 9.56 13.94
N GLN A 128 9.42 8.25 13.82
CA GLN A 128 9.80 7.58 12.58
C GLN A 128 8.58 6.94 11.93
N ALA A 129 8.40 7.16 10.62
CA ALA A 129 7.39 6.51 9.81
C ALA A 129 8.06 5.72 8.68
N LEU A 130 7.45 4.63 8.24
CA LEU A 130 7.85 3.97 6.99
C LEU A 130 7.48 4.86 5.81
N TYR A 131 8.41 5.02 4.88
CA TYR A 131 8.22 5.73 3.62
C TYR A 131 8.24 4.68 2.52
N PHE A 132 7.23 4.71 1.65
CA PHE A 132 7.10 3.82 0.52
C PHE A 132 7.69 4.46 -0.74
N ASP A 133 8.05 3.64 -1.73
CA ASP A 133 8.61 4.13 -2.98
C ASP A 133 7.52 4.79 -3.86
N SER A 134 6.24 4.46 -3.65
CA SER A 134 5.08 5.02 -4.34
C SER A 134 3.76 4.71 -3.60
N TRP A 135 2.64 5.30 -4.04
CA TRP A 135 1.31 4.90 -3.54
C TRP A 135 1.01 3.42 -3.78
N ARG A 136 1.34 2.88 -4.97
CA ARG A 136 1.16 1.44 -5.26
C ARG A 136 1.97 0.57 -4.30
N ASP A 137 3.23 0.91 -4.06
CA ASP A 137 4.07 0.19 -3.10
C ASP A 137 3.47 0.19 -1.68
N GLY A 138 2.97 1.34 -1.23
CA GLY A 138 2.26 1.46 0.04
C GLY A 138 0.98 0.61 0.10
N ILE A 139 0.14 0.66 -0.93
CA ILE A 139 -1.11 -0.12 -1.02
C ILE A 139 -0.81 -1.61 -0.89
N PHE A 140 0.15 -2.13 -1.67
CA PHE A 140 0.50 -3.55 -1.65
C PHE A 140 1.14 -3.97 -0.32
N THR A 141 2.07 -3.15 0.21
CA THR A 141 2.73 -3.43 1.49
C THR A 141 1.73 -3.48 2.65
N VAL A 142 0.83 -2.50 2.72
CA VAL A 142 -0.20 -2.44 3.78
C VAL A 142 -1.21 -3.58 3.61
N SER A 143 -1.64 -3.88 2.39
CA SER A 143 -2.57 -5.00 2.12
C SER A 143 -1.98 -6.33 2.56
N LYS A 144 -0.73 -6.61 2.18
CA LYS A 144 0.01 -7.80 2.64
C LYS A 144 0.11 -7.85 4.16
N GLY A 145 0.49 -6.72 4.77
CA GLY A 145 0.61 -6.60 6.22
C GLY A 145 -0.70 -6.88 6.95
N LEU A 146 -1.83 -6.37 6.45
CA LEU A 146 -3.16 -6.62 6.99
C LEU A 146 -3.56 -8.11 6.86
N ARG A 147 -3.29 -8.72 5.71
CA ARG A 147 -3.50 -10.16 5.49
C ARG A 147 -2.73 -10.99 6.52
N GLU A 148 -1.41 -10.89 6.52
CA GLU A 148 -0.51 -11.76 7.29
C GLU A 148 -0.63 -11.52 8.80
N ASN A 149 -0.81 -10.27 9.23
CA ASN A 149 -0.75 -9.92 10.65
C ASN A 149 -2.10 -9.87 11.35
N TYR A 150 -3.21 -9.83 10.60
CA TYR A 150 -4.55 -9.68 11.16
C TYR A 150 -5.51 -10.73 10.62
N PHE A 151 -5.79 -10.74 9.31
CA PHE A 151 -6.80 -11.62 8.74
C PHE A 151 -6.41 -13.10 8.88
N ASP A 152 -5.13 -13.47 8.69
CA ASP A 152 -4.62 -14.84 8.89
C ASP A 152 -4.70 -15.29 10.35
N LYS A 153 -4.88 -14.34 11.26
CA LYS A 153 -5.01 -14.57 12.69
C LYS A 153 -6.47 -14.45 13.16
N GLY A 154 -7.43 -14.43 12.23
CA GLY A 154 -8.87 -14.36 12.50
C GLY A 154 -9.37 -12.97 12.90
N LEU A 155 -8.57 -11.92 12.72
CA LEU A 155 -8.98 -10.54 12.97
C LEU A 155 -9.45 -9.90 11.66
N THR A 156 -10.70 -10.16 11.27
CA THR A 156 -11.27 -9.71 9.99
C THR A 156 -12.11 -8.44 10.11
N GLU A 157 -12.54 -8.09 11.33
CA GLU A 157 -13.40 -6.92 11.57
C GLU A 157 -12.60 -5.70 12.05
N PRO A 158 -12.97 -4.46 11.66
CA PRO A 158 -12.30 -3.24 12.11
C PRO A 158 -12.14 -3.14 13.63
N TYR A 159 -13.16 -3.50 14.40
CA TYR A 159 -13.08 -3.48 15.88
C TYR A 159 -12.11 -4.52 16.46
N ALA A 160 -11.94 -5.66 15.79
CA ALA A 160 -10.99 -6.69 16.19
C ALA A 160 -9.55 -6.25 15.86
N ILE A 161 -9.35 -5.66 14.69
CA ILE A 161 -8.07 -5.10 14.23
C ILE A 161 -7.62 -3.94 15.10
N ASN A 162 -8.55 -3.06 15.50
CA ASN A 162 -8.28 -1.88 16.32
C ASN A 162 -7.43 -2.20 17.56
N LYS A 163 -7.77 -3.30 18.26
CA LYS A 163 -7.08 -3.76 19.48
C LYS A 163 -5.56 -3.94 19.33
N LYS A 164 -5.07 -4.05 18.11
CA LYS A 164 -3.65 -4.20 17.78
C LYS A 164 -3.10 -3.09 16.88
N TYR A 165 -3.91 -2.56 15.98
CA TYR A 165 -3.46 -1.61 14.96
C TYR A 165 -3.28 -0.19 15.51
N ALA A 166 -4.23 0.30 16.31
CA ALA A 166 -4.29 1.69 16.73
C ALA A 166 -4.47 1.82 18.25
N ALA A 167 -3.88 2.86 18.82
CA ALA A 167 -4.12 3.21 20.23
C ALA A 167 -5.52 3.84 20.43
N SER A 168 -6.08 4.46 19.39
CA SER A 168 -7.39 5.12 19.48
C SER A 168 -8.52 4.10 19.54
N PRO A 169 -9.37 4.11 20.59
CA PRO A 169 -10.51 3.20 20.68
C PRO A 169 -11.56 3.45 19.58
N HIS A 170 -11.49 4.60 18.90
CA HIS A 170 -12.44 4.98 17.84
C HIS A 170 -12.02 4.53 16.43
N TRP A 171 -10.79 4.06 16.25
CA TRP A 171 -10.28 3.67 14.92
C TRP A 171 -11.20 2.67 14.22
N GLY A 172 -11.59 1.59 14.91
CA GLY A 172 -12.48 0.57 14.34
C GLY A 172 -13.82 1.14 13.88
N LYS A 173 -14.42 2.05 14.68
CA LYS A 173 -15.66 2.75 14.32
C LYS A 173 -15.48 3.60 13.07
N ASN A 174 -14.37 4.32 12.96
CA ASN A 174 -14.12 5.23 11.83
C ASN A 174 -13.83 4.44 10.54
N VAL A 175 -13.14 3.31 10.61
CA VAL A 175 -12.94 2.42 9.46
C VAL A 175 -14.29 1.84 9.02
N THR A 176 -15.13 1.38 9.95
CA THR A 176 -16.50 0.93 9.63
C THR A 176 -17.32 2.04 8.97
N PHE A 177 -17.21 3.29 9.43
CA PHE A 177 -17.88 4.42 8.81
C PHE A 177 -17.50 4.58 7.32
N PHE A 178 -16.20 4.57 7.00
CA PHE A 178 -15.77 4.70 5.61
C PHE A 178 -16.13 3.47 4.76
N LEU A 179 -16.09 2.26 5.31
CA LEU A 179 -16.59 1.07 4.61
C LEU A 179 -18.07 1.24 4.21
N SER A 180 -18.91 1.69 5.14
CA SER A 180 -20.33 1.93 4.87
C SER A 180 -20.57 3.07 3.88
N GLU A 181 -19.78 4.14 3.91
CA GLU A 181 -19.88 5.23 2.93
C GLU A 181 -19.52 4.75 1.53
N ILE A 182 -18.45 3.95 1.38
CA ILE A 182 -18.06 3.39 0.07
C ILE A 182 -19.12 2.40 -0.43
N GLU A 183 -19.66 1.54 0.43
CA GLU A 183 -20.72 0.59 0.08
C GLU A 183 -22.01 1.30 -0.35
N LYS A 184 -22.40 2.36 0.36
CA LYS A 184 -23.54 3.18 -0.03
C LYS A 184 -23.29 3.85 -1.39
N PHE A 185 -22.11 4.43 -1.58
CA PHE A 185 -21.73 5.05 -2.85
C PHE A 185 -21.74 4.03 -4.00
N GLU A 186 -21.23 2.82 -3.78
CA GLU A 186 -21.27 1.70 -4.73
C GLU A 186 -22.71 1.41 -5.19
N ALA A 187 -23.65 1.28 -4.25
CA ALA A 187 -25.06 1.03 -4.58
C ALA A 187 -25.67 2.17 -5.41
N GLU A 188 -25.39 3.44 -5.05
CA GLU A 188 -25.86 4.60 -5.82
C GLU A 188 -25.22 4.70 -7.21
N TYR A 189 -23.93 4.38 -7.31
CA TYR A 189 -23.19 4.37 -8.57
C TYR A 189 -23.76 3.31 -9.51
N GLN A 190 -23.98 2.09 -9.01
CA GLN A 190 -24.59 1.00 -9.78
C GLN A 190 -26.00 1.37 -10.26
N ALA A 191 -26.84 1.94 -9.39
CA ALA A 191 -28.20 2.36 -9.75
C ALA A 191 -28.24 3.44 -10.84
N LYS A 192 -27.26 4.36 -10.87
CA LYS A 192 -27.16 5.43 -11.88
C LYS A 192 -26.60 4.95 -13.22
N ASN A 193 -25.81 3.88 -13.23
CA ASN A 193 -25.11 3.38 -14.41
C ASN A 193 -25.66 2.03 -14.90
N SER A 194 -26.77 1.56 -14.32
CA SER A 194 -27.50 0.40 -14.82
C SER A 194 -28.26 0.78 -16.11
N PRO A 195 -28.23 -0.05 -17.17
CA PRO A 195 -28.84 0.22 -18.46
C PRO A 195 -30.37 0.28 -18.44
#